data_AF-A0A7K0R9X7-F1
#
_entry.id   AF-A0A7K0R9X7-F1
#
_cell.length_a   1.000
_cell.length_b   1.000
_cell.length_c   1.000
_cell.angle_alpha   90.00
_cell.angle_beta   90.00
_cell.angle_gamma   90.00
#
_symmetry.space_group_name_H-M   'P 1'
#
loop_
_entity.id
_entity.type
_entity.pdbx_description
1 polymer ?
#
loop_
_entity_poly.entity_id
_entity_poly.type
_entity_poly.pdbx_seq_one_letter_code
_entity_poly.pdbx_strand_id
1 'polypeptide(L)'
;MEESVTLAEGSVVEGDRELLTLNIGPHHPATHGVLRLLVTLDGEILRDVKPIIGYVHTGIEKTAEQKSYWKVIPVVERMDYLSYYFNAMAFCGAVETLLEVDVPKRAQYLRVIHMELNRIMSHLVWLGTSALDLGAISVWWYCFREREQLLDLFEMSSGQRMHTRYFQIGGVAEDVPSGWVEMVRKFTAIMPERAETYGHLLS
;
A
#
# COMPACT_ATOMS: atom_id res chain seq x y z
N MET A 1 12.14 -25.56 11.85
CA MET A 1 12.87 -26.14 10.70
C MET A 1 13.70 -25.01 10.13
N GLU A 2 14.67 -24.56 10.92
CA GLU A 2 15.69 -23.60 10.51
C GLU A 2 16.75 -24.43 9.80
N GLU A 3 16.62 -24.57 8.48
CA GLU A 3 17.83 -24.69 7.68
C GLU A 3 18.53 -23.34 7.82
N SER A 4 19.50 -23.31 8.73
CA SER A 4 20.61 -22.37 8.69
C SER A 4 20.99 -22.19 7.23
N VAL A 5 20.66 -21.02 6.68
CA VAL A 5 21.00 -20.64 5.31
C VAL A 5 22.50 -20.79 5.21
N THR A 6 22.91 -21.91 4.62
CA THR A 6 24.29 -22.28 4.39
C THR A 6 24.92 -21.09 3.68
N LEU A 7 25.93 -20.51 4.32
CA LEU A 7 26.87 -19.61 3.68
C LEU A 7 27.37 -20.34 2.44
N ALA A 8 26.86 -19.94 1.28
CA ALA A 8 27.34 -20.29 -0.05
C ALA A 8 28.08 -21.64 -0.13
N GLU A 9 27.35 -22.76 -0.12
CA GLU A 9 27.90 -23.99 -0.69
C GLU A 9 28.03 -23.77 -2.20
N GLY A 10 29.26 -23.44 -2.62
CA GLY A 10 29.63 -23.27 -4.02
C GLY A 10 30.12 -21.87 -4.35
N SER A 11 31.25 -21.44 -3.78
CA SER A 11 32.13 -20.50 -4.47
C SER A 11 32.66 -21.18 -5.73
N VAL A 12 31.88 -21.12 -6.82
CA VAL A 12 32.40 -21.44 -8.14
C VAL A 12 33.37 -20.32 -8.50
N VAL A 13 34.66 -20.57 -8.27
CA VAL A 13 35.76 -19.67 -8.65
C VAL A 13 35.92 -19.79 -10.17
N GLU A 14 35.10 -19.06 -10.91
CA GLU A 14 35.30 -18.84 -12.34
C GLU A 14 36.21 -17.62 -12.52
N GLY A 15 37.52 -17.83 -12.30
CA GLY A 15 38.60 -16.87 -12.59
C GLY A 15 38.66 -15.61 -11.71
N ASP A 16 39.52 -15.64 -10.68
CA ASP A 16 40.15 -14.49 -9.98
C ASP A 16 39.26 -13.31 -9.50
N ARG A 17 37.93 -13.46 -9.44
CA ARG A 17 37.02 -12.42 -8.92
C ARG A 17 36.47 -12.81 -7.55
N GLU A 18 36.82 -12.03 -6.54
CA GLU A 18 36.25 -12.17 -5.19
C GLU A 18 34.82 -11.65 -5.16
N LEU A 19 33.87 -12.54 -4.87
CA LEU A 19 32.46 -12.18 -4.70
C LEU A 19 32.20 -11.76 -3.24
N LEU A 20 31.67 -10.55 -3.05
CA LEU A 20 31.27 -10.04 -1.74
C LEU A 20 29.79 -10.34 -1.50
N THR A 21 29.46 -10.95 -0.36
CA THR A 21 28.06 -11.11 0.07
C THR A 21 27.72 -10.09 1.15
N LEU A 22 26.75 -9.22 0.87
CA LEU A 22 26.26 -8.16 1.75
C LEU A 22 24.83 -8.47 2.22
N ASN A 23 24.54 -8.16 3.48
CA ASN A 23 23.18 -8.23 4.03
C ASN A 23 22.60 -6.81 4.15
N ILE A 24 21.57 -6.50 3.37
CA ILE A 24 20.84 -5.23 3.43
C ILE A 24 19.52 -5.46 4.18
N GLY A 25 19.30 -4.71 5.27
CA GLY A 25 18.10 -4.83 6.10
C GLY A 25 18.32 -5.65 7.39
N PRO A 26 17.28 -5.91 8.19
CA PRO A 26 15.86 -5.59 7.93
C PRO A 26 15.46 -4.13 8.27
N HIS A 27 16.35 -3.35 8.88
CA HIS A 27 16.08 -1.99 9.39
C HIS A 27 16.65 -0.86 8.51
N HIS A 28 16.92 -1.13 7.23
CA HIS A 28 17.53 -0.13 6.36
C HIS A 28 16.46 0.87 5.86
N PRO A 29 16.70 2.19 5.86
CA PRO A 29 15.69 3.17 5.44
C PRO A 29 15.12 2.92 4.04
N ALA A 30 15.96 2.49 3.10
CA ALA A 30 15.56 2.21 1.71
C ALA A 30 14.68 0.95 1.54
N THR A 31 14.40 0.18 2.59
CA THR A 31 13.55 -1.02 2.48
C THR A 31 12.06 -0.73 2.69
N HIS A 32 11.67 0.53 2.96
CA HIS A 32 10.27 0.99 3.13
C HIS A 32 9.37 0.02 3.88
N GLY A 33 9.87 -0.43 5.04
CA GLY A 33 9.29 -1.52 5.80
C GLY A 33 10.37 -2.53 6.21
N VAL A 34 9.99 -3.79 6.32
CA VAL A 34 10.86 -4.84 6.83
C VAL A 34 11.15 -5.83 5.71
N LEU A 35 12.26 -5.59 5.00
CA LEU A 35 12.76 -6.45 3.93
C LEU A 35 14.24 -6.71 4.19
N ARG A 36 14.65 -7.97 4.05
CA ARG A 36 16.06 -8.36 4.10
C ARG A 36 16.48 -8.86 2.74
N LEU A 37 17.53 -8.29 2.18
CA LEU A 37 18.11 -8.68 0.90
C LEU A 37 19.53 -9.19 1.14
N LEU A 38 19.78 -10.45 0.80
CA LEU A 38 21.13 -11.00 0.76
C LEU A 38 21.64 -10.82 -0.67
N VAL A 39 22.63 -9.95 -0.85
CA VAL A 39 23.12 -9.50 -2.15
C VAL A 39 24.53 -10.01 -2.36
N THR A 40 24.80 -10.64 -3.50
CA THR A 40 26.13 -11.05 -3.94
C THR A 40 26.62 -10.09 -5.02
N LEU A 41 27.76 -9.46 -4.77
CA LEU A 41 28.36 -8.39 -5.57
C LEU A 41 29.71 -8.84 -6.15
N ASP A 42 29.96 -8.45 -7.40
CA ASP A 42 31.27 -8.45 -8.06
C ASP A 42 31.67 -6.99 -8.28
N GLY A 43 32.36 -6.39 -7.30
CA GLY A 43 32.56 -4.94 -7.23
C GLY A 43 31.22 -4.19 -7.09
N GLU A 44 30.88 -3.36 -8.09
CA GLU A 44 29.61 -2.63 -8.17
C GLU A 44 28.50 -3.41 -8.91
N ILE A 45 28.83 -4.55 -9.51
CA ILE A 45 27.89 -5.34 -10.31
C ILE A 45 27.18 -6.34 -9.41
N LEU A 46 25.85 -6.30 -9.44
CA LEU A 46 25.00 -7.22 -8.72
C LEU A 46 24.88 -8.54 -9.48
N ARG A 47 25.30 -9.65 -8.84
CA ARG A 47 25.31 -11.00 -9.43
C ARG A 47 24.11 -11.84 -8.99
N ASP A 48 23.76 -11.77 -7.72
CA ASP A 48 22.60 -12.48 -7.17
C ASP A 48 21.95 -11.66 -6.04
N VAL A 49 20.63 -11.81 -5.89
CA VAL A 49 19.85 -11.22 -4.79
C VAL A 49 18.83 -12.25 -4.30
N LYS A 50 18.92 -12.58 -3.02
CA LYS A 50 17.94 -13.41 -2.34
C LYS A 50 17.08 -12.56 -1.39
N PRO A 51 15.82 -12.25 -1.75
CA PRO A 51 14.92 -11.55 -0.86
C PRO A 51 14.39 -12.50 0.22
N ILE A 52 14.69 -12.18 1.48
CA ILE A 52 14.16 -12.87 2.65
C ILE A 52 12.95 -12.07 3.14
N ILE A 53 11.77 -12.61 2.88
CA ILE A 53 10.47 -12.03 3.25
C ILE A 53 9.85 -12.78 4.43
N GLY A 54 8.73 -12.27 4.95
CA GLY A 54 7.96 -12.94 6.00
C GLY A 54 8.06 -12.29 7.39
N TYR A 55 8.86 -11.24 7.57
CA TYR A 55 8.94 -10.50 8.83
C TYR A 55 7.60 -9.86 9.26
N VAL A 56 6.72 -9.58 8.30
CA VAL A 56 5.37 -9.01 8.54
C VAL A 56 4.27 -10.09 8.31
N HIS A 57 4.64 -11.37 8.24
CA HIS A 57 3.66 -12.44 8.13
C HIS A 57 2.89 -12.59 9.44
N THR A 58 1.61 -12.23 9.42
CA THR A 58 0.72 -12.27 10.59
C THR A 58 -0.32 -13.39 10.54
N GLY A 59 -0.30 -14.24 9.51
CA GLY A 59 -1.28 -15.32 9.36
C GLY A 59 -2.72 -14.80 9.14
N ILE A 60 -2.88 -13.76 8.32
CA ILE A 60 -4.17 -13.10 8.05
C ILE A 60 -5.22 -14.11 7.56
N GLU A 61 -4.84 -14.99 6.63
CA GLU A 61 -5.71 -16.03 6.06
C GLU A 61 -6.23 -16.97 7.16
N LYS A 62 -5.34 -17.43 8.05
CA LYS A 62 -5.74 -18.30 9.15
C LYS A 62 -6.68 -17.60 10.14
N THR A 63 -6.45 -16.30 10.37
CA THR A 63 -7.34 -15.48 11.20
C THR A 63 -8.70 -15.28 10.54
N ALA A 64 -8.74 -15.20 9.21
CA ALA A 64 -9.98 -15.06 8.45
C ALA A 64 -10.85 -16.32 8.54
N GLU A 65 -10.26 -17.52 8.49
CA GLU A 65 -10.99 -18.80 8.64
C GLU A 65 -11.79 -18.89 9.95
N GLN A 66 -11.25 -18.33 11.03
CA GLN A 66 -11.87 -18.40 12.37
C GLN A 66 -12.94 -17.33 12.60
N LYS A 67 -13.12 -16.39 11.67
CA LYS A 67 -13.96 -15.21 11.85
C LYS A 67 -15.12 -15.20 10.87
N SER A 68 -16.26 -14.68 11.32
CA SER A 68 -17.39 -14.40 10.45
C SER A 68 -17.04 -13.33 9.41
N TYR A 69 -17.65 -13.40 8.21
CA TYR A 69 -17.34 -12.51 7.08
C TYR A 69 -17.26 -11.01 7.44
N TRP A 70 -18.20 -10.48 8.24
CA TRP A 70 -18.18 -9.07 8.65
C TRP A 70 -17.04 -8.69 9.63
N LYS A 71 -16.44 -9.67 10.33
CA LYS A 71 -15.26 -9.48 11.19
C LYS A 71 -13.96 -9.61 10.41
N VAL A 72 -13.99 -10.18 9.21
CA VAL A 72 -12.82 -10.37 8.34
C VAL A 72 -12.45 -9.08 7.59
N ILE A 73 -13.44 -8.25 7.24
CA ILE A 73 -13.24 -6.96 6.56
C ILE A 73 -12.05 -6.13 7.12
N PRO A 74 -12.01 -5.79 8.43
CA PRO A 74 -10.90 -5.00 8.98
C PRO A 74 -9.55 -5.72 9.02
N VAL A 75 -9.54 -7.05 8.84
CA VAL A 75 -8.29 -7.83 8.73
C VAL A 75 -7.75 -7.73 7.30
N VAL A 76 -8.64 -7.84 6.31
CA VAL A 76 -8.27 -7.74 4.87
C VAL A 76 -7.84 -6.32 4.51
N GLU A 77 -8.45 -5.29 5.09
CA GLU A 77 -8.02 -3.89 4.94
C GLU A 77 -6.57 -3.64 5.39
N ARG A 78 -5.96 -4.54 6.17
CA ARG A 78 -4.58 -4.41 6.65
C ARG A 78 -3.56 -5.15 5.79
N MET A 79 -3.98 -5.89 4.76
CA MET A 79 -3.07 -6.57 3.85
C MET A 79 -2.16 -5.58 3.10
N ASP A 80 -2.78 -4.58 2.47
CA ASP A 80 -2.10 -3.37 2.01
C ASP A 80 -2.68 -2.17 2.76
N TYR A 81 -1.82 -1.53 3.55
CA TYR A 81 -2.17 -0.40 4.41
C TYR A 81 -2.34 0.91 3.63
N LEU A 82 -1.85 0.99 2.39
CA LEU A 82 -2.05 2.14 1.51
C LEU A 82 -3.37 1.99 0.76
N SER A 83 -3.64 0.82 0.19
CA SER A 83 -4.79 0.60 -0.69
C SER A 83 -5.95 -0.15 -0.01
N TYR A 84 -6.29 0.21 1.22
CA TYR A 84 -7.25 -0.55 2.04
C TYR A 84 -8.67 -0.61 1.46
N TYR A 85 -9.13 0.41 0.71
CA TYR A 85 -10.44 0.36 0.03
C TYR A 85 -10.50 -0.68 -1.10
N PHE A 86 -9.39 -0.88 -1.82
CA PHE A 86 -9.32 -1.90 -2.87
C PHE A 86 -9.37 -3.32 -2.26
N ASN A 87 -8.65 -3.54 -1.17
CA ASN A 87 -8.70 -4.81 -0.43
C ASN A 87 -10.10 -5.10 0.10
N ALA A 88 -10.74 -4.09 0.70
CA ALA A 88 -12.11 -4.22 1.18
C ALA A 88 -13.10 -4.53 0.05
N MET A 89 -12.95 -3.87 -1.11
CA MET A 89 -13.79 -4.10 -2.29
C MET A 89 -13.58 -5.49 -2.87
N ALA A 90 -12.34 -5.98 -2.96
CA ALA A 90 -12.04 -7.32 -3.45
C ALA A 90 -12.72 -8.39 -2.60
N PHE A 91 -12.64 -8.24 -1.27
CA PHE A 91 -13.30 -9.18 -0.35
C PHE A 91 -14.83 -9.04 -0.36
N CYS A 92 -15.36 -7.82 -0.19
CA CYS A 92 -16.82 -7.60 -0.15
C CYS A 92 -17.47 -7.97 -1.48
N GLY A 93 -16.85 -7.62 -2.61
CA GLY A 93 -17.33 -7.96 -3.96
C GLY A 93 -17.32 -9.46 -4.23
N ALA A 94 -16.30 -10.19 -3.76
CA ALA A 94 -16.27 -11.65 -3.84
C ALA A 94 -17.42 -12.28 -3.04
N VAL A 95 -17.66 -11.80 -1.82
CA VAL A 95 -18.77 -12.29 -0.97
C VAL A 95 -20.13 -11.92 -1.56
N GLU A 96 -20.30 -10.71 -2.09
CA GLU A 96 -21.53 -10.27 -2.77
C GLU A 96 -21.85 -11.11 -4.01
N THR A 97 -20.83 -11.47 -4.78
CA THR A 97 -20.96 -12.37 -5.94
C THR A 97 -21.39 -13.77 -5.51
N LEU A 98 -20.83 -14.30 -4.42
CA LEU A 98 -21.21 -15.61 -3.88
C LEU A 98 -22.63 -15.64 -3.31
N LEU A 99 -23.12 -14.50 -2.81
CA LEU A 99 -24.47 -14.37 -2.25
C LEU A 99 -25.52 -13.90 -3.26
N GLU A 100 -25.11 -13.58 -4.50
CA GLU A 100 -25.97 -13.04 -5.56
C GLU A 100 -26.78 -11.80 -5.11
N VAL A 101 -26.15 -10.92 -4.33
CA VAL A 101 -26.81 -9.72 -3.77
C VAL A 101 -26.53 -8.49 -4.63
N ASP A 102 -27.61 -7.83 -5.08
CA ASP A 102 -27.52 -6.56 -5.76
C ASP A 102 -27.30 -5.39 -4.77
N VAL A 103 -26.15 -4.73 -4.91
CA VAL A 103 -25.80 -3.55 -4.12
C VAL A 103 -26.52 -2.31 -4.66
N PRO A 104 -27.10 -1.43 -3.82
CA PRO A 104 -27.75 -0.20 -4.26
C PRO A 104 -26.82 0.69 -5.11
N LYS A 105 -27.33 1.28 -6.19
CA LYS A 105 -26.55 2.14 -7.11
C LYS A 105 -25.78 3.26 -6.40
N ARG A 106 -26.38 3.87 -5.38
CA ARG A 106 -25.72 4.92 -4.58
C ARG A 106 -24.45 4.41 -3.89
N ALA A 107 -24.51 3.22 -3.29
CA ALA A 107 -23.36 2.60 -2.65
C ALA A 107 -22.27 2.22 -3.66
N GLN A 108 -22.65 1.77 -4.87
CA GLN A 108 -21.68 1.50 -5.94
C GLN A 108 -20.91 2.77 -6.36
N TYR A 109 -21.59 3.90 -6.54
CA TYR A 109 -20.93 5.17 -6.86
C TYR A 109 -20.00 5.63 -5.73
N LEU A 110 -20.46 5.56 -4.48
CA LEU A 110 -19.62 5.92 -3.33
C LEU A 110 -18.37 5.04 -3.27
N ARG A 111 -18.49 3.73 -3.50
CA ARG A 111 -17.35 2.82 -3.54
C ARG A 111 -16.33 3.22 -4.60
N VAL A 112 -16.78 3.48 -5.83
CA VAL A 112 -15.87 3.91 -6.91
C VAL A 112 -15.17 5.23 -6.55
N ILE A 113 -15.89 6.21 -6.01
CA ILE A 113 -15.28 7.48 -5.61
C ILE A 113 -14.21 7.27 -4.53
N HIS A 114 -14.50 6.48 -3.48
CA HIS A 114 -13.53 6.21 -2.42
C HIS A 114 -12.32 5.41 -2.93
N MET A 115 -12.52 4.45 -3.84
CA MET A 115 -11.41 3.71 -4.47
C MET A 115 -10.51 4.62 -5.29
N GLU A 116 -11.07 5.54 -6.08
CA GLU A 116 -10.25 6.44 -6.90
C GLU A 116 -9.53 7.51 -6.04
N LEU A 117 -10.15 8.01 -4.97
CA LEU A 117 -9.45 8.86 -3.99
C LEU A 117 -8.30 8.10 -3.31
N ASN A 118 -8.53 6.84 -2.95
CA ASN A 118 -7.51 5.99 -2.35
C ASN A 118 -6.40 5.63 -3.33
N ARG A 119 -6.71 5.49 -4.63
CA ARG A 119 -5.71 5.34 -5.70
C ARG A 119 -4.78 6.54 -5.72
N ILE A 120 -5.33 7.76 -5.74
CA ILE A 120 -4.52 9.00 -5.70
C ILE A 120 -3.64 9.02 -4.45
N MET A 121 -4.20 8.71 -3.28
CA MET A 121 -3.45 8.64 -2.02
C MET A 121 -2.28 7.64 -2.08
N SER A 122 -2.52 6.44 -2.60
CA SER A 122 -1.51 5.39 -2.75
C SER A 122 -0.37 5.81 -3.70
N HIS A 123 -0.72 6.45 -4.83
CA HIS A 123 0.27 6.96 -5.78
C HIS A 123 1.06 8.14 -5.24
N LEU A 124 0.46 9.01 -4.41
CA LEU A 124 1.17 10.09 -3.74
C LEU A 124 2.23 9.56 -2.77
N VAL A 125 1.93 8.48 -2.03
CA VAL A 125 2.93 7.84 -1.17
C VAL A 125 4.02 7.20 -2.00
N TRP A 126 3.67 6.44 -3.04
CA TRP A 126 4.65 5.83 -3.95
C TRP A 126 5.59 6.86 -4.58
N LEU A 127 5.04 7.95 -5.12
CA LEU A 127 5.82 9.02 -5.74
C LEU A 127 6.73 9.69 -4.71
N GLY A 128 6.17 9.98 -3.53
CA GLY A 128 6.91 10.58 -2.43
C GLY A 128 8.08 9.70 -1.98
N THR A 129 7.85 8.41 -1.67
CA THR A 129 8.89 7.51 -1.18
C THR A 129 9.97 7.30 -2.24
N SER A 130 9.56 7.15 -3.50
CA SER A 130 10.49 6.98 -4.62
C SER A 130 11.36 8.22 -4.82
N ALA A 131 10.77 9.42 -4.72
CA ALA A 131 11.52 10.67 -4.78
C ALA A 131 12.47 10.81 -3.58
N LEU A 132 12.06 10.38 -2.38
CA LEU A 132 12.89 10.39 -1.18
C LEU A 132 14.12 9.49 -1.33
N ASP A 133 13.96 8.29 -1.90
CA ASP A 133 15.06 7.36 -2.14
C ASP A 133 16.08 7.90 -3.15
N LEU A 134 15.62 8.70 -4.12
CA LEU A 134 16.47 9.42 -5.07
C LEU A 134 17.09 10.69 -4.47
N GLY A 135 16.69 11.09 -3.26
CA GLY A 135 17.21 12.25 -2.52
C GLY A 135 16.36 13.53 -2.62
N ALA A 136 15.23 13.52 -3.34
CA ALA A 136 14.34 14.67 -3.52
C ALA A 136 13.34 14.83 -2.35
N ILE A 137 13.84 15.29 -1.20
CA ILE A 137 13.06 15.42 0.05
C ILE A 137 11.89 16.41 -0.06
N SER A 138 11.98 17.45 -0.88
CA SER A 138 10.92 18.46 -1.01
C SER A 138 9.61 17.87 -1.56
N VAL A 139 9.71 16.96 -2.55
CA VAL A 139 8.55 16.34 -3.20
C VAL A 139 7.81 15.43 -2.22
N TRP A 140 8.52 14.76 -1.31
CA TRP A 140 7.94 13.98 -0.21
C TRP A 140 6.97 14.82 0.63
N TRP A 141 7.40 15.98 1.10
CA TRP A 141 6.58 16.86 1.93
C TRP A 141 5.35 17.39 1.20
N TYR A 142 5.50 17.69 -0.08
CA TYR A 142 4.37 18.11 -0.89
C TYR A 142 3.36 16.97 -1.00
N CYS A 143 3.76 15.79 -1.48
CA CYS A 143 2.86 14.64 -1.63
C CYS A 143 2.12 14.29 -0.32
N PHE A 144 2.80 14.39 0.83
CA PHE A 144 2.18 14.14 2.13
C PHE A 144 1.15 15.19 2.53
N ARG A 145 1.30 16.45 2.11
CA ARG A 145 0.30 17.50 2.32
C ARG A 145 -1.02 17.19 1.62
N GLU A 146 -0.99 16.73 0.36
CA GLU A 146 -2.24 16.33 -0.32
C GLU A 146 -2.79 15.01 0.21
N ARG A 147 -1.91 14.09 0.62
CA ARG A 147 -2.33 12.88 1.33
C ARG A 147 -3.12 13.20 2.60
N GLU A 148 -2.68 14.15 3.42
CA GLU A 148 -3.41 14.52 4.63
C GLU A 148 -4.82 15.06 4.33
N GLN A 149 -4.99 15.83 3.25
CA GLN A 149 -6.32 16.29 2.82
C GLN A 149 -7.24 15.12 2.43
N LEU A 150 -6.69 14.07 1.80
CA LEU A 150 -7.44 12.84 1.50
C LEU A 150 -7.79 12.06 2.79
N LEU A 151 -6.88 12.01 3.77
CA LEU A 151 -7.17 11.37 5.06
C LEU A 151 -8.28 12.10 5.83
N ASP A 152 -8.31 13.43 5.78
CA ASP A 152 -9.39 14.22 6.40
C ASP A 152 -10.75 13.92 5.71
N LEU A 153 -10.77 13.72 4.39
CA LEU A 153 -11.97 13.28 3.66
C LEU A 153 -12.44 11.88 4.08
N PHE A 154 -11.50 10.96 4.32
CA PHE A 154 -11.84 9.62 4.81
C PHE A 154 -12.34 9.66 6.25
N GLU A 155 -11.70 10.43 7.12
CA GLU A 155 -12.15 10.65 8.49
C GLU A 155 -13.56 11.24 8.53
N MET A 156 -13.87 12.19 7.66
CA MET A 156 -15.23 12.73 7.53
C MET A 156 -16.25 11.67 7.09
N SER A 157 -15.87 10.74 6.21
CA SER A 157 -16.79 9.71 5.69
C SER A 157 -17.02 8.55 6.66
N SER A 158 -16.00 8.12 7.40
CA SER A 158 -16.02 6.86 8.16
C SER A 158 -15.65 7.03 9.64
N GLY A 159 -15.29 8.23 10.08
CA GLY A 159 -14.82 8.52 11.44
C GLY A 159 -13.40 8.03 11.75
N GLN A 160 -12.65 7.55 10.74
CA GLN A 160 -11.28 7.03 10.90
C GLN A 160 -10.42 7.48 9.71
N ARG A 161 -9.14 7.77 9.95
CA ARG A 161 -8.21 8.19 8.89
C ARG A 161 -7.75 7.01 8.01
N MET A 162 -7.42 5.88 8.63
CA MET A 162 -6.96 4.64 7.97
C MET A 162 -7.75 3.44 8.49
N HIS A 163 -7.86 2.38 7.69
CA HIS A 163 -8.62 1.17 8.04
C HIS A 163 -10.07 1.48 8.45
N THR A 164 -10.75 2.16 7.54
CA THR A 164 -12.05 2.80 7.77
C THR A 164 -13.20 1.84 8.03
N ARG A 165 -13.09 0.56 7.61
CA ARG A 165 -14.20 -0.40 7.64
C ARG A 165 -15.47 0.17 6.97
N TYR A 166 -15.33 1.08 6.03
CA TYR A 166 -16.44 1.81 5.41
C TYR A 166 -17.18 0.93 4.40
N PHE A 167 -16.47 0.08 3.66
CA PHE A 167 -17.11 -0.91 2.81
C PHE A 167 -17.61 -2.07 3.66
N GLN A 168 -18.88 -2.40 3.48
CA GLN A 168 -19.52 -3.55 4.12
C GLN A 168 -20.09 -4.45 3.04
N ILE A 169 -20.25 -5.73 3.36
CA ILE A 169 -20.97 -6.66 2.48
C ILE A 169 -22.40 -6.14 2.31
N GLY A 170 -22.82 -5.88 1.07
CA GLY A 170 -24.10 -5.28 0.71
C GLY A 170 -24.07 -3.77 0.45
N GLY A 171 -22.92 -3.10 0.59
CA GLY A 171 -22.76 -1.68 0.23
C GLY A 171 -21.73 -0.91 1.05
N VAL A 172 -22.17 0.18 1.66
CA VAL A 172 -21.36 1.05 2.52
C VAL A 172 -21.94 1.07 3.92
N ALA A 173 -21.12 1.32 4.94
CA ALA A 173 -21.55 1.35 6.33
C ALA A 173 -22.59 2.46 6.56
N GLU A 174 -22.28 3.68 6.13
CA GLU A 174 -23.15 4.85 6.24
C GLU A 174 -23.02 5.73 4.99
N ASP A 175 -24.03 6.57 4.74
CA ASP A 175 -23.96 7.56 3.66
C ASP A 175 -22.99 8.70 4.02
N VAL A 176 -22.46 9.38 3.01
CA VAL A 176 -21.53 10.49 3.23
C VAL A 176 -22.23 11.68 3.89
N PRO A 177 -21.57 12.38 4.84
CA PRO A 177 -22.17 13.52 5.52
C PRO A 177 -22.32 14.73 4.59
N SER A 178 -23.19 15.66 4.98
CA SER A 178 -23.38 16.92 4.27
C SER A 178 -22.06 17.71 4.17
N GLY A 179 -21.73 18.21 2.98
CA GLY A 179 -20.51 18.97 2.73
C GLY A 179 -19.31 18.14 2.26
N TRP A 180 -19.34 16.81 2.40
CA TRP A 180 -18.24 15.94 1.94
C TRP A 180 -17.99 16.08 0.43
N VAL A 181 -19.06 16.07 -0.37
CA VAL A 181 -18.98 16.20 -1.83
C VAL A 181 -18.33 17.52 -2.26
N GLU A 182 -18.57 18.61 -1.53
CA GLU A 182 -17.96 19.90 -1.83
C GLU A 182 -16.45 19.87 -1.58
N MET A 183 -16.01 19.22 -0.49
CA MET A 183 -14.61 19.06 -0.16
C MET A 183 -13.88 18.18 -1.18
N VAL A 184 -14.51 17.09 -1.64
CA VAL A 184 -13.97 16.25 -2.73
C VAL A 184 -13.82 17.07 -4.03
N ARG A 185 -14.80 17.93 -4.35
CA ARG A 185 -14.72 18.81 -5.52
C ARG A 185 -13.58 19.84 -5.40
N LYS A 186 -13.37 20.41 -4.21
CA LYS A 186 -12.23 21.31 -3.95
C LYS A 186 -10.90 20.59 -4.14
N PHE A 187 -10.75 19.38 -3.60
CA PHE A 187 -9.53 18.59 -3.76
C PHE A 187 -9.25 18.25 -5.23
N THR A 188 -10.25 17.76 -5.95
CA THR A 188 -10.12 17.40 -7.37
C THR A 188 -9.82 18.59 -8.28
N ALA A 189 -10.21 19.81 -7.89
CA ALA A 189 -9.83 21.02 -8.62
C ALA A 189 -8.34 21.41 -8.44
N ILE A 190 -7.77 21.14 -7.26
CA ILE A 190 -6.38 21.52 -6.93
C ILE A 190 -5.37 20.46 -7.41
N MET A 191 -5.75 19.18 -7.39
CA MET A 191 -4.84 18.06 -7.65
C MET A 191 -4.13 18.11 -9.02
N PRO A 192 -4.76 18.51 -10.14
CA PRO A 192 -4.08 18.57 -11.44
C PRO A 192 -2.89 19.54 -11.46
N GLU A 193 -3.05 20.75 -10.90
CA GLU A 193 -1.98 21.75 -10.81
C GLU A 193 -0.81 21.23 -9.94
N ARG A 194 -1.14 20.53 -8.85
CA ARG A 194 -0.13 19.90 -7.97
C ARG A 194 0.62 18.79 -8.69
N ALA A 195 -0.09 17.93 -9.42
CA ALA A 195 0.51 16.86 -10.19
C ALA A 195 1.49 17.38 -11.25
N GLU A 196 1.12 18.46 -11.95
CA GLU A 196 2.00 19.13 -12.92
C GLU A 196 3.25 19.69 -12.25
N THR A 197 3.10 20.33 -11.07
CA THR A 197 4.23 20.82 -10.27
C THR A 197 5.19 19.67 -9.92
N TYR A 198 4.68 18.50 -9.53
CA TYR A 198 5.52 17.34 -9.20
C TYR A 198 6.23 16.78 -10.43
N GLY A 199 5.57 16.76 -11.58
CA GLY A 199 6.17 16.43 -12.86
C GLY A 199 7.37 17.32 -13.18
N HIS A 200 7.21 18.64 -13.05
CA HIS A 200 8.28 19.61 -13.32
C HIS A 200 9.47 19.53 -12.35
N LEU A 201 9.26 19.05 -11.12
CA LEU A 201 10.33 18.90 -10.13
C LEU A 201 11.15 17.62 -10.33
N LEU A 202 10.60 16.63 -11.05
CA LEU A 202 11.21 15.31 -11.22
C LEU A 202 11.73 15.04 -12.64
N SER A 203 11.37 15.90 -13.61
CA SER A 203 11.92 15.91 -14.97
C SER A 203 13.25 16.64 -15.05
#